data_AF-A0A9X7YR71-F1
#
_entry.id   AF-A0A9X7YR71-F1
#
_cell.length_a   1.000
_cell.length_b   1.000
_cell.length_c   1.000
_cell.angle_alpha   90.00
_cell.angle_beta   90.00
_cell.angle_gamma   90.00
#
_symmetry.space_group_name_H-M   'P 1'
#
loop_
_entity.id
_entity.type
_entity.pdbx_description
1 polymer ?
#
loop_
_entity_poly.entity_id
_entity_poly.type
_entity_poly.pdbx_seq_one_letter_code
_entity_poly.pdbx_strand_id
1 'polypeptide(L)'
;MKKTLLALAVSALSVNAFAASVDYSVSPVTTPVNTIAKELVPVTSATVLTTTDATTPANSDTIKWKAGFSVTEQNLVRVDLSNGAKFATAPSLEIAGTSQGATSISAGGVGESYAIFQFVAGTVASNSDVITFKPGNLTVVNQGDINVQYRLYSTQPDAVAANASTVASGTYAYAKFANALTFSADAEKSKPSKQIDVGTGGKKFVSSGTPSSDLISAPFGGLNLSIADNTFGTNLLAANKLTLGNALAASTIEVTGDFSAFVASPATLTNAKLDGVAATALTATKATFALPAVNLAAGQLVLTTDGTKVINPSSYNAKLVLDAAAQLKTAPADVAGFANLAKNGASEDVVITMKPKSSGGFYENVVRITNKSAIEGDVSITVINDAGERATVNLGDIAGQTTSTLKAGASTTQITISDIYAAVPGLALAGQGKLRLVVDSTIPEGQLSVQSLVVSDDGSTLSRFE
;
A
#
# COMPACT_ATOMS: atom_id res chain seq x y z
N MET A 1 75.14 -5.92 -9.81
CA MET A 1 74.48 -5.48 -11.07
C MET A 1 75.08 -6.34 -12.19
N LYS A 2 74.41 -7.08 -13.07
CA LYS A 2 73.06 -7.02 -13.63
C LYS A 2 72.58 -8.47 -13.87
N LYS A 3 71.54 -8.92 -13.17
CA LYS A 3 70.78 -10.15 -13.46
C LYS A 3 69.36 -9.72 -13.85
N THR A 4 69.19 -9.09 -15.00
CA THR A 4 67.85 -8.63 -15.45
C THR A 4 67.86 -8.24 -16.92
N LEU A 5 68.16 -9.16 -17.84
CA LEU A 5 68.04 -8.84 -19.27
C LEU A 5 67.79 -10.03 -20.22
N LEU A 6 67.32 -11.18 -19.73
CA LEU A 6 66.92 -12.32 -20.58
C LEU A 6 65.56 -12.94 -20.21
N ALA A 7 64.71 -12.22 -19.46
CA ALA A 7 63.34 -12.65 -19.13
C ALA A 7 62.25 -11.71 -19.71
N LEU A 8 62.62 -10.78 -20.59
CA LEU A 8 61.74 -9.74 -21.14
C LEU A 8 61.58 -9.84 -22.67
N ALA A 9 61.76 -11.04 -23.23
CA ALA A 9 61.60 -11.30 -24.66
C ALA A 9 60.76 -12.56 -24.98
N VAL A 10 60.11 -13.18 -23.98
CA VAL A 10 59.11 -14.25 -24.21
C VAL A 10 57.69 -13.79 -23.86
N SER A 11 57.51 -12.60 -23.26
CA SER A 11 56.19 -12.00 -22.99
C SER A 11 55.73 -10.97 -24.04
N ALA A 12 56.55 -10.67 -25.04
CA ALA A 12 56.25 -9.64 -26.04
C ALA A 12 55.83 -10.19 -27.43
N LEU A 13 55.66 -11.51 -27.57
CA LEU A 13 55.24 -12.17 -28.83
C LEU A 13 53.93 -12.96 -28.73
N SER A 14 53.15 -12.82 -27.65
CA SER A 14 51.81 -13.42 -27.54
C SER A 14 50.67 -12.41 -27.41
N VAL A 15 50.94 -11.12 -27.62
CA VAL A 15 49.92 -10.07 -27.69
C VAL A 15 49.85 -9.54 -29.12
N ASN A 16 48.99 -10.17 -29.92
CA ASN A 16 48.18 -9.51 -30.94
C ASN A 16 46.98 -10.39 -31.32
N ALA A 17 45.78 -9.81 -31.10
CA ALA A 17 44.45 -10.22 -31.58
C ALA A 17 43.96 -11.62 -31.13
N PHE A 18 43.01 -11.81 -30.23
CA PHE A 18 41.72 -11.14 -30.04
C PHE A 18 41.34 -11.14 -28.55
N ALA A 19 41.86 -10.21 -27.76
CA ALA A 19 41.15 -9.79 -26.56
C ALA A 19 40.20 -8.67 -26.98
N ALA A 20 39.05 -9.03 -27.57
CA ALA A 20 37.95 -8.08 -27.58
C ALA A 20 37.63 -7.80 -26.12
N SER A 21 37.88 -6.57 -25.67
CA SER A 21 37.26 -6.09 -24.45
C SER A 21 35.76 -6.24 -24.64
N VAL A 22 35.17 -7.31 -24.09
CA VAL A 22 33.72 -7.46 -24.05
C VAL A 22 33.27 -6.44 -23.04
N ASP A 23 32.87 -5.29 -23.57
CA ASP A 23 32.19 -4.27 -22.80
C ASP A 23 30.81 -4.81 -22.42
N TYR A 24 30.70 -5.35 -21.20
CA TYR A 24 29.42 -5.76 -20.60
C TYR A 24 28.63 -4.55 -20.04
N SER A 25 29.06 -3.30 -20.27
CA SER A 25 28.43 -2.10 -19.69
C SER A 25 27.22 -1.57 -20.47
N VAL A 26 26.90 -2.13 -21.64
CA VAL A 26 25.61 -1.86 -22.28
C VAL A 26 24.52 -2.54 -21.46
N SER A 27 23.79 -1.73 -20.68
CA SER A 27 22.63 -2.17 -19.90
C SER A 27 21.79 -3.14 -20.74
N PRO A 28 21.42 -4.32 -20.21
CA PRO A 28 20.43 -5.15 -20.88
C PRO A 28 19.25 -4.27 -21.24
N VAL A 29 18.66 -4.45 -22.42
CA VAL A 29 17.38 -3.81 -22.72
C VAL A 29 16.40 -4.43 -21.74
N THR A 30 16.24 -3.80 -20.58
CA THR A 30 15.49 -4.33 -19.44
C THR A 30 14.02 -4.36 -19.85
N THR A 31 13.58 -5.51 -20.34
CA THR A 31 12.16 -5.75 -20.50
C THR A 31 11.58 -5.78 -19.08
N PRO A 32 10.57 -4.95 -18.75
CA PRO A 32 9.99 -4.97 -17.43
C PRO A 32 9.45 -6.38 -17.13
N VAL A 33 9.78 -6.91 -15.95
CA VAL A 33 9.32 -8.23 -15.51
C VAL A 33 7.80 -8.23 -15.45
N ASN A 34 7.15 -9.15 -16.17
CA ASN A 34 5.71 -9.25 -16.20
C ASN A 34 5.20 -9.69 -14.82
N THR A 35 4.22 -8.98 -14.26
CA THR A 35 3.55 -9.40 -13.04
C THR A 35 2.30 -10.18 -13.42
N ILE A 36 2.19 -11.42 -12.98
CA ILE A 36 1.01 -12.26 -13.20
C ILE A 36 0.18 -12.27 -11.93
N ALA A 37 -1.10 -11.93 -12.07
CA ALA A 37 -2.08 -11.93 -10.98
C ALA A 37 -2.26 -13.36 -10.42
N LYS A 38 -1.84 -13.59 -9.18
CA LYS A 38 -2.03 -14.88 -8.50
C LYS A 38 -3.49 -15.28 -8.37
N GLU A 39 -4.37 -14.29 -8.29
CA GLU A 39 -5.82 -14.45 -8.16
C GLU A 39 -6.48 -15.02 -9.42
N LEU A 40 -5.77 -14.98 -10.56
CA LEU A 40 -6.27 -15.43 -11.88
C LEU A 40 -5.63 -16.73 -12.36
N VAL A 41 -4.52 -17.16 -11.77
CA VAL A 41 -3.82 -18.39 -12.15
C VAL A 41 -4.01 -19.43 -11.05
N PRO A 42 -4.88 -20.44 -11.23
CA PRO A 42 -5.12 -21.44 -10.20
C PRO A 42 -3.88 -22.32 -9.95
N VAL A 43 -3.57 -22.61 -8.69
CA VAL A 43 -2.45 -23.49 -8.29
C VAL A 43 -2.74 -24.99 -8.50
N THR A 44 -3.98 -25.34 -8.84
CA THR A 44 -4.48 -26.72 -8.83
C THR A 44 -4.34 -27.44 -10.16
N SER A 45 -4.04 -26.72 -11.24
CA SER A 45 -3.96 -27.26 -12.60
C SER A 45 -2.91 -26.53 -13.42
N ALA A 46 -2.29 -27.25 -14.37
CA ALA A 46 -1.41 -26.64 -15.35
C ALA A 46 -2.17 -25.52 -16.11
N THR A 47 -1.60 -24.32 -16.12
CA THR A 47 -2.19 -23.14 -16.76
C THR A 47 -1.32 -22.71 -17.93
N VAL A 48 -1.93 -22.38 -19.07
CA VAL A 48 -1.21 -21.83 -20.21
C VAL A 48 -1.19 -20.30 -20.11
N LEU A 49 0.01 -19.74 -20.10
CA LEU A 49 0.28 -18.33 -20.29
C LEU A 49 0.44 -18.05 -21.78
N THR A 50 -0.44 -17.22 -22.33
CA THR A 50 -0.36 -16.77 -23.72
C THR A 50 0.61 -15.61 -23.81
N THR A 51 1.69 -15.79 -24.56
CA THR A 51 2.74 -14.78 -24.78
C THR A 51 2.85 -14.40 -26.25
N THR A 52 2.16 -15.15 -27.13
CA THR A 52 2.19 -14.99 -28.57
C THR A 52 0.79 -14.68 -29.08
N ASP A 53 0.70 -13.65 -29.92
CA ASP A 53 -0.51 -13.36 -30.67
C ASP A 53 -0.54 -14.23 -31.94
N ALA A 54 -1.50 -15.15 -32.02
CA ALA A 54 -1.66 -16.06 -33.15
C ALA A 54 -2.01 -15.34 -34.47
N THR A 55 -2.54 -14.11 -34.38
CA THR A 55 -2.97 -13.32 -35.54
C THR A 55 -1.95 -12.27 -35.96
N THR A 56 -1.09 -11.85 -35.02
CA THR A 56 -0.03 -10.85 -35.26
C THR A 56 1.28 -11.22 -34.53
N PRO A 57 2.09 -12.15 -35.08
CA PRO A 57 3.29 -12.67 -34.40
C PRO A 57 4.35 -11.62 -34.02
N ALA A 58 4.33 -10.45 -34.66
CA ALA A 58 5.19 -9.32 -34.30
C ALA A 58 4.89 -8.74 -32.91
N ASN A 59 3.71 -9.05 -32.34
CA ASN A 59 3.27 -8.59 -31.02
C ASN A 59 3.58 -9.60 -29.90
N SER A 60 4.43 -10.61 -30.15
CA SER A 60 4.89 -11.55 -29.12
C SER A 60 5.67 -10.85 -28.01
N ASP A 61 5.52 -11.32 -26.78
CA ASP A 61 6.42 -10.94 -25.70
C ASP A 61 7.84 -11.49 -25.96
N THR A 62 8.87 -10.69 -25.67
CA THR A 62 10.26 -11.00 -26.06
C THR A 62 11.26 -10.68 -24.97
N ILE A 63 12.31 -11.50 -24.86
CA ILE A 63 13.49 -11.22 -24.03
C ILE A 63 14.65 -10.89 -24.95
N LYS A 64 15.39 -9.82 -24.64
CA LYS A 64 16.51 -9.36 -25.47
C LYS A 64 17.80 -9.31 -24.66
N TRP A 65 18.87 -9.84 -25.24
CA TRP A 65 20.22 -9.73 -24.67
C TRP A 65 21.26 -9.55 -25.77
N LYS A 66 22.45 -9.10 -25.39
CA LYS A 66 23.60 -9.06 -26.31
C LYS A 66 24.14 -10.46 -26.47
N ALA A 67 24.48 -10.87 -27.70
CA ALA A 67 25.01 -12.20 -27.98
C ALA A 67 26.18 -12.52 -27.02
N GLY A 68 27.15 -11.62 -26.88
CA GLY A 68 28.30 -11.83 -26.00
C GLY A 68 29.33 -12.82 -26.55
N PHE A 69 29.08 -13.35 -27.76
CA PHE A 69 29.97 -14.22 -28.52
C PHE A 69 29.93 -13.82 -30.00
N SER A 70 30.96 -14.19 -30.74
CA SER A 70 30.93 -14.16 -32.19
C SER A 70 30.75 -15.58 -32.73
N VAL A 71 29.87 -15.77 -33.72
CA VAL A 71 29.75 -17.05 -34.45
C VAL A 71 30.49 -16.92 -35.78
N THR A 72 31.48 -17.79 -36.00
CA THR A 72 32.02 -18.12 -37.32
C THR A 72 31.69 -19.57 -37.73
N GLU A 73 31.34 -20.42 -36.74
CA GLU A 73 30.87 -21.81 -36.89
C GLU A 73 29.72 -22.09 -35.88
N GLN A 74 29.05 -23.24 -35.99
CA GLN A 74 27.82 -23.54 -35.23
C GLN A 74 27.97 -23.36 -33.72
N ASN A 75 27.31 -22.35 -33.13
CA ASN A 75 27.16 -22.22 -31.68
C ASN A 75 25.75 -22.62 -31.25
N LEU A 76 25.66 -23.31 -30.12
CA LEU A 76 24.40 -23.78 -29.56
C LEU A 76 23.98 -22.90 -28.40
N VAL A 77 22.74 -22.42 -28.45
CA VAL A 77 22.13 -21.65 -27.35
C VAL A 77 21.09 -22.52 -26.68
N ARG A 78 21.35 -22.92 -25.44
CA ARG A 78 20.35 -23.54 -24.59
C ARG A 78 19.62 -22.46 -23.80
N VAL A 79 18.30 -22.52 -23.79
CA VAL A 79 17.45 -21.68 -22.95
C VAL A 79 16.65 -22.57 -22.02
N ASP A 80 16.68 -22.30 -20.71
CA ASP A 80 15.96 -23.02 -19.68
C ASP A 80 14.96 -22.09 -18.98
N LEU A 81 13.81 -22.67 -18.60
CA LEU A 81 12.77 -22.05 -17.78
C LEU A 81 12.84 -22.58 -16.35
N SER A 82 12.70 -21.70 -15.35
CA SER A 82 12.69 -22.10 -13.95
C SER A 82 11.33 -22.58 -13.44
N ASN A 83 11.31 -23.09 -12.21
CA ASN A 83 10.10 -23.41 -11.43
C ASN A 83 9.09 -24.31 -12.15
N GLY A 84 9.59 -25.21 -13.00
CA GLY A 84 8.75 -26.20 -13.70
C GLY A 84 7.89 -25.62 -14.82
N ALA A 85 8.14 -24.38 -15.24
CA ALA A 85 7.54 -23.83 -16.44
C ALA A 85 8.04 -24.58 -17.69
N LYS A 86 7.16 -24.77 -18.67
CA LYS A 86 7.41 -25.52 -19.91
C LYS A 86 6.95 -24.71 -21.11
N PHE A 87 7.54 -24.95 -22.27
CA PHE A 87 7.07 -24.36 -23.51
C PHE A 87 5.77 -25.05 -23.97
N ALA A 88 4.68 -24.30 -24.09
CA ALA A 88 3.40 -24.80 -24.62
C ALA A 88 3.35 -24.72 -26.16
N THR A 89 4.05 -23.74 -26.74
CA THR A 89 4.29 -23.64 -28.19
C THR A 89 5.78 -23.51 -28.45
N ALA A 90 6.21 -23.78 -29.69
CA ALA A 90 7.63 -23.75 -30.02
C ALA A 90 8.20 -22.33 -29.76
N PRO A 91 9.26 -22.21 -28.93
CA PRO A 91 9.96 -20.93 -28.78
C PRO A 91 10.78 -20.63 -30.05
N SER A 92 11.16 -19.38 -30.24
CA SER A 92 12.09 -18.98 -31.31
C SER A 92 13.20 -18.05 -30.80
N LEU A 93 14.32 -18.06 -31.53
CA LEU A 93 15.48 -17.23 -31.25
C LEU A 93 15.95 -16.55 -32.53
N GLU A 94 16.07 -15.24 -32.50
CA GLU A 94 16.45 -14.40 -33.64
C GLU A 94 17.66 -13.54 -33.28
N ILE A 95 18.54 -13.27 -34.26
CA ILE A 95 19.65 -12.31 -34.10
C ILE A 95 19.34 -11.09 -34.98
N ALA A 96 19.19 -9.92 -34.34
CA ALA A 96 18.90 -8.67 -35.03
C ALA A 96 20.02 -8.31 -36.03
N GLY A 97 19.64 -7.86 -37.23
CA GLY A 97 20.59 -7.44 -38.27
C GLY A 97 21.10 -8.55 -39.18
N THR A 98 20.69 -9.82 -38.96
CA THR A 98 21.05 -10.94 -39.84
C THR A 98 19.85 -11.33 -40.73
N SER A 99 20.06 -11.45 -42.03
CA SER A 99 19.04 -11.86 -43.01
C SER A 99 18.77 -13.38 -43.04
N GLN A 100 19.43 -14.16 -42.16
CA GLN A 100 19.40 -15.62 -42.09
C GLN A 100 18.83 -16.14 -40.75
N GLY A 101 17.92 -15.38 -40.13
CA GLY A 101 17.50 -15.53 -38.73
C GLY A 101 16.61 -16.72 -38.34
N ALA A 102 16.65 -17.86 -39.04
CA ALA A 102 15.90 -19.05 -38.62
C ALA A 102 16.80 -20.00 -37.83
N THR A 103 16.86 -19.82 -36.50
CA THR A 103 17.43 -20.88 -35.64
C THR A 103 16.51 -22.11 -35.68
N SER A 104 17.07 -23.30 -35.87
CA SER A 104 16.33 -24.54 -35.66
C SER A 104 16.47 -24.98 -34.21
N ILE A 105 15.39 -25.53 -33.64
CA ILE A 105 15.48 -26.21 -32.35
C ILE A 105 16.14 -27.58 -32.60
N SER A 106 17.35 -27.78 -32.06
CA SER A 106 18.09 -29.04 -32.20
C SER A 106 17.72 -30.08 -31.14
N ALA A 107 17.19 -29.64 -29.99
CA ALA A 107 16.63 -30.50 -28.93
C ALA A 107 15.76 -29.69 -27.95
N GLY A 108 14.88 -30.37 -27.20
CA GLY A 108 13.93 -29.72 -26.28
C GLY A 108 12.77 -29.05 -27.02
N GLY A 109 12.20 -27.98 -26.45
CA GLY A 109 11.09 -27.22 -27.03
C GLY A 109 9.74 -27.55 -26.38
N VAL A 110 8.70 -27.74 -27.19
CA VAL A 110 7.31 -27.93 -26.71
C VAL A 110 7.23 -29.09 -25.71
N GLY A 111 6.57 -28.86 -24.58
CA GLY A 111 6.40 -29.82 -23.49
C GLY A 111 7.59 -29.90 -22.51
N GLU A 112 8.72 -29.27 -22.87
CA GLU A 112 9.96 -29.27 -22.08
C GLU A 112 10.22 -27.92 -21.42
N SER A 113 11.02 -27.93 -20.35
CA SER A 113 11.47 -26.71 -19.66
C SER A 113 12.72 -26.09 -20.29
N TYR A 114 13.21 -26.65 -21.41
CA TYR A 114 14.38 -26.15 -22.10
C TYR A 114 14.23 -26.28 -23.62
N ALA A 115 14.94 -25.43 -24.35
CA ALA A 115 15.08 -25.52 -25.80
C ALA A 115 16.53 -25.23 -26.19
N ILE A 116 17.07 -26.01 -27.12
CA ILE A 116 18.42 -25.83 -27.65
C ILE A 116 18.28 -25.35 -29.09
N PHE A 117 18.79 -24.15 -29.35
CA PHE A 117 18.81 -23.52 -30.66
C PHE A 117 20.17 -23.71 -31.31
N GLN A 118 20.16 -24.09 -32.58
CA GLN A 118 21.34 -24.15 -33.42
C GLN A 118 21.25 -23.04 -34.47
N PHE A 119 22.29 -22.23 -34.56
CA PHE A 119 22.39 -21.26 -35.64
C PHE A 119 22.66 -21.96 -36.97
N VAL A 120 22.04 -21.45 -38.05
CA VAL A 120 22.30 -21.92 -39.41
C VAL A 120 23.79 -21.78 -39.72
N ALA A 121 24.36 -22.79 -40.37
CA ALA A 121 25.75 -22.75 -40.78
C ALA A 121 26.02 -21.53 -41.67
N GLY A 122 27.10 -20.79 -41.38
CA GLY A 122 27.44 -19.55 -42.07
C GLY A 122 26.75 -18.29 -41.55
N THR A 123 25.90 -18.38 -40.51
CA THR A 123 25.43 -17.19 -39.79
C THR A 123 26.58 -16.56 -39.04
N VAL A 124 26.89 -15.30 -39.39
CA VAL A 124 27.83 -14.46 -38.66
C VAL A 124 27.04 -13.55 -37.74
N ALA A 125 27.39 -13.59 -36.46
CA ALA A 125 26.90 -12.67 -35.45
C ALA A 125 28.11 -12.11 -34.70
N SER A 126 28.05 -10.82 -34.41
CA SER A 126 28.99 -10.10 -33.58
C SER A 126 28.63 -10.26 -32.11
N ASN A 127 29.62 -10.17 -31.21
CA ASN A 127 29.39 -10.10 -29.77
C ASN A 127 28.43 -8.97 -29.35
N SER A 128 28.31 -7.93 -30.18
CA SER A 128 27.44 -6.77 -29.96
C SER A 128 26.02 -6.93 -30.53
N ASP A 129 25.72 -8.00 -31.25
CA ASP A 129 24.40 -8.21 -31.83
C ASP A 129 23.36 -8.50 -30.74
N VAL A 130 22.10 -8.16 -31.01
CA VAL A 130 21.00 -8.38 -30.07
C VAL A 130 20.30 -9.68 -30.43
N ILE A 131 20.35 -10.62 -29.51
CA ILE A 131 19.53 -11.83 -29.55
C ILE A 131 18.15 -11.49 -28.99
N THR A 132 17.12 -11.84 -29.75
CA THR A 132 15.72 -11.73 -29.37
C THR A 132 15.15 -13.13 -29.23
N PHE A 133 14.80 -13.49 -28.01
CA PHE A 133 14.10 -14.73 -27.70
C PHE A 133 12.61 -14.48 -27.58
N LYS A 134 11.84 -15.32 -28.24
CA LYS A 134 10.38 -15.39 -28.13
C LYS A 134 10.08 -16.72 -27.45
N PRO A 135 9.67 -16.73 -26.16
CA PRO A 135 9.44 -17.97 -25.43
C PRO A 135 8.32 -18.83 -26.02
N GLY A 136 7.45 -18.28 -26.87
CA GLY A 136 6.18 -18.95 -27.17
C GLY A 136 5.31 -19.03 -25.91
N ASN A 137 4.09 -19.55 -26.06
CA ASN A 137 3.20 -19.74 -24.91
C ASN A 137 3.86 -20.67 -23.89
N LEU A 138 3.59 -20.47 -22.61
CA LEU A 138 4.19 -21.24 -21.53
C LEU A 138 3.11 -22.02 -20.78
N THR A 139 3.43 -23.24 -20.34
CA THR A 139 2.64 -23.96 -19.34
C THR A 139 3.31 -23.80 -17.98
N VAL A 140 2.55 -23.31 -17.00
CA VAL A 140 2.98 -23.20 -15.61
C VAL A 140 2.20 -24.16 -14.73
N VAL A 141 2.88 -24.79 -13.78
CA VAL A 141 2.29 -25.77 -12.85
C VAL A 141 2.27 -25.28 -11.41
N ASN A 142 2.86 -24.11 -11.15
CA ASN A 142 2.86 -23.42 -9.86
C ASN A 142 2.96 -21.91 -10.08
N GLN A 143 2.81 -21.14 -9.00
CA GLN A 143 2.93 -19.67 -8.97
C GLN A 143 4.33 -19.21 -8.53
N GLY A 144 5.37 -19.95 -8.90
CA GLY A 144 6.76 -19.55 -8.69
C GLY A 144 7.24 -18.61 -9.80
N ASP A 145 8.13 -17.68 -9.47
CA ASP A 145 8.67 -16.72 -10.43
C ASP A 145 9.40 -17.44 -11.58
N ILE A 146 9.19 -16.99 -12.81
CA ILE A 146 9.76 -17.58 -14.00
C ILE A 146 10.99 -16.75 -14.39
N ASN A 147 12.13 -17.40 -14.37
CA ASN A 147 13.38 -16.92 -14.91
C ASN A 147 13.68 -17.66 -16.20
N VAL A 148 14.27 -16.93 -17.14
CA VAL A 148 14.84 -17.47 -18.37
C VAL A 148 16.35 -17.43 -18.25
N GLN A 149 16.97 -18.60 -18.26
CA GLN A 149 18.42 -18.72 -18.27
C GLN A 149 18.89 -19.14 -19.67
N TYR A 150 19.79 -18.37 -20.25
CA TYR A 150 20.50 -18.81 -21.46
C TYR A 150 21.89 -19.32 -21.09
N ARG A 151 22.35 -20.32 -21.84
CA ARG A 151 23.68 -20.93 -21.75
C ARG A 151 24.19 -21.24 -23.15
N LEU A 152 25.45 -20.95 -23.39
CA LEU A 152 26.10 -21.18 -24.68
C LEU A 152 27.02 -22.40 -24.60
N TYR A 153 26.99 -23.20 -25.66
CA TYR A 153 27.77 -24.42 -25.77
C TYR A 153 28.40 -24.54 -27.15
N SER A 154 29.59 -25.14 -27.18
CA SER A 154 30.32 -25.44 -28.43
C SER A 154 29.99 -26.81 -29.00
N THR A 155 29.35 -27.70 -28.23
CA THR A 155 28.98 -29.05 -28.68
C THR A 155 27.56 -29.43 -28.26
N GLN A 156 26.91 -30.25 -29.09
CA GLN A 156 25.55 -30.74 -28.81
C GLN A 156 25.46 -31.61 -27.54
N PRO A 157 26.40 -32.54 -27.26
CA PRO A 157 26.36 -33.33 -26.03
C PRO A 157 26.43 -32.46 -24.76
N ASP A 158 27.28 -31.44 -24.75
CA ASP A 158 27.40 -30.53 -23.60
C ASP A 158 26.11 -29.72 -23.40
N ALA A 159 25.54 -29.23 -24.51
CA ALA A 159 24.28 -28.50 -24.50
C ALA A 159 23.12 -29.35 -23.96
N VAL A 160 22.99 -30.60 -24.40
CA VAL A 160 21.94 -31.52 -23.93
C VAL A 160 22.15 -31.88 -22.45
N ALA A 161 23.39 -32.14 -22.03
CA ALA A 161 23.72 -32.49 -20.66
C ALA A 161 23.60 -31.33 -19.66
N ALA A 162 23.48 -30.08 -20.15
CA ALA A 162 23.43 -28.88 -19.31
C ALA A 162 24.67 -28.73 -18.40
N ASN A 163 25.83 -29.22 -18.83
CA ASN A 163 27.02 -29.30 -17.99
C ASN A 163 27.70 -27.93 -17.79
N ALA A 164 28.74 -27.91 -16.96
CA ALA A 164 29.46 -26.69 -16.57
C ALA A 164 30.37 -26.10 -17.67
N SER A 165 30.48 -26.75 -18.84
CA SER A 165 31.31 -26.29 -19.98
C SER A 165 30.66 -25.13 -20.75
N THR A 166 29.93 -24.25 -20.06
CA THR A 166 29.24 -23.11 -20.67
C THR A 166 30.22 -22.03 -21.09
N VAL A 167 30.13 -21.59 -22.35
CA VAL A 167 30.97 -20.51 -22.89
C VAL A 167 30.53 -19.14 -22.36
N ALA A 168 29.22 -18.94 -22.21
CA ALA A 168 28.64 -17.82 -21.48
C ALA A 168 27.26 -18.21 -20.95
N SER A 169 26.76 -17.45 -19.99
CA SER A 169 25.43 -17.63 -19.42
C SER A 169 24.88 -16.32 -18.87
N GLY A 170 23.56 -16.21 -18.84
CA GLY A 170 22.86 -15.14 -18.14
C GLY A 170 21.48 -15.58 -17.72
N THR A 171 20.96 -14.95 -16.67
CA THR A 171 19.62 -15.22 -16.14
C THR A 171 18.82 -13.94 -16.12
N TYR A 172 17.61 -13.98 -16.66
CA TYR A 172 16.68 -12.87 -16.71
C TYR A 172 15.39 -13.23 -16.01
N ALA A 173 14.91 -12.36 -15.13
CA ALA A 173 13.56 -12.45 -14.61
C ALA A 173 12.58 -12.19 -15.75
N TYR A 174 11.67 -13.13 -16.00
CA TYR A 174 10.71 -13.04 -17.08
C TYR A 174 9.31 -12.69 -16.56
N ALA A 175 8.82 -13.47 -15.61
CA ALA A 175 7.54 -13.21 -14.98
C ALA A 175 7.62 -13.48 -13.47
N LYS A 176 6.87 -12.70 -12.69
CA LYS A 176 6.68 -12.91 -11.26
C LYS A 176 5.21 -13.10 -10.95
N PHE A 177 4.91 -13.86 -9.93
CA PHE A 177 3.54 -13.99 -9.44
C PHE A 177 3.36 -13.10 -8.21
N ALA A 178 2.35 -12.23 -8.24
CA ALA A 178 2.00 -11.38 -7.10
C ALA A 178 0.49 -11.13 -7.07
N ASN A 179 0.00 -10.63 -5.94
CA ASN A 179 -1.36 -10.11 -5.87
C ASN A 179 -1.45 -8.90 -6.80
N ALA A 180 -2.40 -8.91 -7.71
CA ALA A 180 -2.57 -7.84 -8.68
C ALA A 180 -3.18 -6.59 -8.05
N LEU A 181 -4.06 -6.79 -7.06
CA LEU A 181 -4.88 -5.74 -6.49
C LEU A 181 -4.33 -5.27 -5.15
N THR A 182 -4.18 -3.96 -5.01
CA THR A 182 -4.00 -3.29 -3.72
C THR A 182 -5.33 -2.70 -3.29
N PHE A 183 -5.79 -3.04 -2.09
CA PHE A 183 -6.96 -2.42 -1.46
C PHE A 183 -6.65 -2.14 0.01
N SER A 184 -6.49 -0.87 0.35
CA SER A 184 -5.96 -0.48 1.67
C SER A 184 -6.37 0.93 2.07
N ALA A 185 -6.22 1.23 3.36
CA ALA A 185 -6.35 2.57 3.90
C ALA A 185 -5.04 3.36 3.70
N ASP A 186 -5.15 4.64 3.38
CA ASP A 186 -4.05 5.59 3.47
C ASP A 186 -3.84 5.97 4.93
N ALA A 187 -2.67 5.65 5.49
CA ALA A 187 -2.42 5.79 6.93
C ALA A 187 -2.55 7.23 7.44
N GLU A 188 -2.23 8.23 6.62
CA GLU A 188 -2.26 9.62 7.02
C GLU A 188 -3.66 10.22 6.89
N LYS A 189 -4.34 9.97 5.77
CA LYS A 189 -5.70 10.49 5.55
C LYS A 189 -6.78 9.75 6.34
N SER A 190 -6.49 8.54 6.81
CA SER A 190 -7.43 7.75 7.62
C SER A 190 -7.48 8.18 9.09
N LYS A 191 -6.64 9.13 9.53
CA LYS A 191 -6.72 9.65 10.91
C LYS A 191 -8.07 10.34 11.16
N PRO A 192 -8.55 10.40 12.42
CA PRO A 192 -9.80 11.09 12.76
C PRO A 192 -9.82 12.53 12.24
N SER A 193 -10.74 12.82 11.32
CA SER A 193 -10.97 14.15 10.78
C SER A 193 -11.89 14.94 11.72
N LYS A 194 -11.34 15.96 12.39
CA LYS A 194 -12.06 16.85 13.32
C LYS A 194 -12.89 17.90 12.58
N GLN A 195 -13.86 17.45 11.78
CA GLN A 195 -14.64 18.30 10.90
C GLN A 195 -16.11 18.46 11.31
N ILE A 196 -16.66 17.65 12.21
CA ILE A 196 -18.04 17.86 12.69
C ILE A 196 -18.06 19.10 13.58
N ASP A 197 -18.83 20.11 13.20
CA ASP A 197 -18.84 21.40 13.87
C ASP A 197 -19.70 21.39 15.14
N VAL A 198 -19.07 21.41 16.31
CA VAL A 198 -19.77 21.55 17.59
C VAL A 198 -20.47 22.90 17.75
N GLY A 199 -19.99 23.94 17.06
CA GLY A 199 -20.58 25.29 17.06
C GLY A 199 -22.02 25.33 16.53
N THR A 200 -22.35 24.42 15.60
CA THR A 200 -23.69 24.26 15.01
C THR A 200 -24.47 23.10 15.64
N GLY A 201 -24.06 22.63 16.82
CA GLY A 201 -24.65 21.46 17.48
C GLY A 201 -24.34 20.15 16.74
N GLY A 202 -23.25 20.10 15.97
CA GLY A 202 -22.84 18.93 15.19
C GLY A 202 -23.63 18.72 13.91
N LYS A 203 -24.36 19.72 13.42
CA LYS A 203 -25.24 19.58 12.24
C LYS A 203 -24.56 19.95 10.92
N LYS A 204 -23.45 20.69 10.98
CA LYS A 204 -22.64 21.11 9.84
C LYS A 204 -21.18 20.68 10.03
N PHE A 205 -20.37 20.93 9.00
CA PHE A 205 -18.93 20.72 9.04
C PHE A 205 -18.17 22.05 9.22
N VAL A 206 -16.91 21.97 9.63
CA VAL A 206 -15.92 23.05 9.53
C VAL A 206 -14.81 22.69 8.54
N SER A 207 -14.23 23.69 7.87
CA SER A 207 -12.94 23.53 7.19
C SER A 207 -11.82 23.71 8.21
N SER A 208 -10.92 22.74 8.34
CA SER A 208 -9.65 22.78 9.08
C SER A 208 -9.34 24.12 9.79
N GLY A 209 -9.79 24.27 11.04
CA GLY A 209 -9.45 25.38 11.94
C GLY A 209 -10.12 26.73 11.65
N THR A 210 -10.99 26.86 10.65
CA THR A 210 -11.76 28.09 10.41
C THR A 210 -13.26 27.80 10.59
N PRO A 211 -13.96 28.48 11.51
CA PRO A 211 -15.41 28.38 11.62
C PRO A 211 -16.04 28.98 10.36
N SER A 212 -16.33 28.11 9.39
CA SER A 212 -17.23 28.40 8.29
C SER A 212 -18.61 27.91 8.74
N SER A 213 -19.50 28.84 9.04
CA SER A 213 -20.84 28.57 9.58
C SER A 213 -21.75 27.78 8.62
N ASP A 214 -21.29 27.46 7.40
CA ASP A 214 -22.14 26.97 6.31
C ASP A 214 -21.55 25.82 5.50
N LEU A 215 -20.44 25.21 5.93
CA LEU A 215 -19.93 24.06 5.20
C LEU A 215 -20.83 22.83 5.43
N ILE A 216 -21.56 22.46 4.38
CA ILE A 216 -22.44 21.29 4.40
C ILE A 216 -21.80 20.04 3.79
N SER A 217 -20.58 20.14 3.24
CA SER A 217 -19.87 19.00 2.65
C SER A 217 -18.43 18.93 3.12
N ALA A 218 -17.97 17.75 3.54
CA ALA A 218 -16.59 17.55 3.99
C ALA A 218 -15.95 16.31 3.34
N PRO A 219 -14.78 16.45 2.69
CA PRO A 219 -13.95 15.32 2.29
C PRO A 219 -13.06 14.85 3.44
N PHE A 220 -12.99 13.54 3.67
CA PHE A 220 -12.11 12.91 4.66
C PHE A 220 -11.80 11.45 4.31
N GLY A 221 -10.81 10.86 4.99
CA GLY A 221 -10.33 9.52 4.71
C GLY A 221 -9.42 9.42 3.49
N GLY A 222 -8.91 8.22 3.26
CA GLY A 222 -8.14 7.87 2.07
C GLY A 222 -8.20 6.38 1.79
N LEU A 223 -8.91 6.00 0.73
CA LEU A 223 -8.96 4.63 0.23
C LEU A 223 -8.02 4.48 -0.96
N ASN A 224 -7.16 3.47 -0.91
CA ASN A 224 -6.32 3.08 -2.02
C ASN A 224 -6.93 1.86 -2.71
N LEU A 225 -7.12 1.95 -4.02
CA LEU A 225 -7.49 0.82 -4.87
C LEU A 225 -6.68 0.93 -6.15
N SER A 226 -5.81 -0.04 -6.41
CA SER A 226 -4.98 0.01 -7.61
C SER A 226 -4.59 -1.37 -8.12
N ILE A 227 -4.36 -1.42 -9.42
CA ILE A 227 -3.58 -2.48 -10.07
C ILE A 227 -2.27 -1.87 -10.53
N ALA A 228 -1.16 -2.54 -10.20
CA ALA A 228 0.17 -2.08 -10.58
C ALA A 228 0.38 -2.17 -12.10
N ASP A 229 1.17 -1.25 -12.64
CA ASP A 229 1.57 -1.30 -14.05
C ASP A 229 2.28 -2.63 -14.38
N ASN A 230 2.12 -3.09 -15.62
CA ASN A 230 2.65 -4.38 -16.11
C ASN A 230 2.13 -5.61 -15.34
N THR A 231 0.89 -5.52 -14.85
CA THR A 231 0.16 -6.68 -14.31
C THR A 231 -0.74 -7.29 -15.38
N PHE A 232 -0.76 -8.62 -15.45
CA PHE A 232 -1.46 -9.40 -16.46
C PHE A 232 -2.24 -10.56 -15.81
N GLY A 233 -3.24 -11.05 -16.53
CA GLY A 233 -3.84 -12.36 -16.27
C GLY A 233 -3.02 -13.47 -16.93
N THR A 234 -3.69 -14.44 -17.56
CA THR A 234 -3.03 -15.52 -18.32
C THR A 234 -2.54 -15.07 -19.70
N ASN A 235 -2.92 -13.89 -20.17
CA ASN A 235 -2.45 -13.33 -21.43
C ASN A 235 -1.46 -12.18 -21.17
N LEU A 236 -0.19 -12.42 -21.48
CA LEU A 236 0.93 -11.51 -21.22
C LEU A 236 1.18 -10.52 -22.37
N LEU A 237 0.32 -10.49 -23.39
CA LEU A 237 0.42 -9.51 -24.47
C LEU A 237 0.10 -8.11 -23.96
N ALA A 238 0.85 -7.10 -24.38
CA ALA A 238 0.76 -5.73 -23.86
C ALA A 238 -0.65 -5.11 -23.92
N ALA A 239 -1.46 -5.47 -24.92
CA ALA A 239 -2.85 -5.01 -25.05
C ALA A 239 -3.80 -5.59 -23.98
N ASN A 240 -3.39 -6.66 -23.28
CA ASN A 240 -4.18 -7.38 -22.29
C ASN A 240 -3.72 -7.10 -20.85
N LYS A 241 -2.97 -6.01 -20.62
CA LYS A 241 -2.65 -5.55 -19.26
C LYS A 241 -3.94 -5.37 -18.46
N LEU A 242 -3.91 -5.79 -17.21
CA LEU A 242 -5.01 -5.60 -16.29
C LEU A 242 -5.10 -4.12 -15.91
N THR A 243 -6.33 -3.64 -15.89
CA THR A 243 -6.73 -2.32 -15.38
C THR A 243 -7.91 -2.55 -14.43
N LEU A 244 -8.23 -1.59 -13.56
CA LEU A 244 -9.41 -1.74 -12.71
C LEU A 244 -10.69 -1.96 -13.54
N GLY A 245 -10.81 -1.27 -14.67
CA GLY A 245 -11.96 -1.40 -15.57
C GLY A 245 -12.16 -2.81 -16.14
N ASN A 246 -11.09 -3.51 -16.53
CA ASN A 246 -11.21 -4.87 -17.08
C ASN A 246 -11.17 -5.97 -16.01
N ALA A 247 -10.45 -5.76 -14.90
CA ALA A 247 -10.27 -6.77 -13.87
C ALA A 247 -11.46 -6.86 -12.92
N LEU A 248 -12.12 -5.72 -12.66
CA LEU A 248 -13.20 -5.57 -11.67
C LEU A 248 -14.52 -5.11 -12.31
N ALA A 249 -14.73 -5.36 -13.61
CA ALA A 249 -15.91 -4.90 -14.35
C ALA A 249 -17.22 -5.04 -13.54
N ALA A 250 -18.02 -3.97 -13.49
CA ALA A 250 -19.29 -3.86 -12.76
C ALA A 250 -19.24 -4.13 -11.23
N SER A 251 -18.06 -4.37 -10.65
CA SER A 251 -17.90 -4.55 -9.21
C SER A 251 -18.12 -3.23 -8.46
N THR A 252 -18.36 -3.31 -7.15
CA THR A 252 -18.75 -2.15 -6.33
C THR A 252 -17.92 -2.05 -5.06
N ILE A 253 -17.85 -0.86 -4.48
CA ILE A 253 -17.31 -0.63 -3.14
C ILE A 253 -18.49 -0.39 -2.20
N GLU A 254 -18.62 -1.21 -1.17
CA GLU A 254 -19.55 -0.96 -0.06
C GLU A 254 -18.80 -0.29 1.09
N VAL A 255 -19.34 0.83 1.55
CA VAL A 255 -18.84 1.55 2.73
C VAL A 255 -19.85 1.46 3.86
N THR A 256 -19.45 0.91 4.99
CA THR A 256 -20.28 0.83 6.20
C THR A 256 -19.84 1.87 7.24
N GLY A 257 -20.80 2.52 7.90
CA GLY A 257 -20.58 3.55 8.92
C GLY A 257 -21.91 4.24 9.28
N ASP A 258 -21.90 5.30 10.11
CA ASP A 258 -23.12 6.07 10.38
C ASP A 258 -23.38 7.09 9.27
N PHE A 259 -24.41 6.82 8.46
CA PHE A 259 -24.88 7.70 7.40
C PHE A 259 -26.22 8.39 7.72
N SER A 260 -26.76 8.22 8.93
CA SER A 260 -28.12 8.63 9.31
C SER A 260 -28.42 10.12 9.11
N ALA A 261 -27.40 10.97 9.28
CA ALA A 261 -27.46 12.42 9.06
C ALA A 261 -27.47 12.83 7.58
N PHE A 262 -27.06 11.94 6.67
CA PHE A 262 -26.86 12.23 5.24
C PHE A 262 -27.93 11.60 4.35
N VAL A 263 -28.76 10.72 4.90
CA VAL A 263 -29.95 10.19 4.22
C VAL A 263 -31.06 11.24 4.26
N ALA A 264 -31.38 11.80 3.09
CA ALA A 264 -32.56 12.63 2.88
C ALA A 264 -33.82 11.77 2.62
N SER A 265 -35.00 12.37 2.74
CA SER A 265 -36.27 11.76 2.31
C SER A 265 -36.90 12.66 1.23
N PRO A 266 -36.89 12.26 -0.07
CA PRO A 266 -36.35 11.02 -0.62
C PRO A 266 -34.81 10.97 -0.60
N ALA A 267 -34.23 9.76 -0.71
CA ALA A 267 -32.79 9.56 -0.61
C ALA A 267 -32.02 10.27 -1.74
N THR A 268 -31.15 11.21 -1.37
CA THR A 268 -30.27 11.92 -2.30
C THR A 268 -28.91 11.23 -2.34
N LEU A 269 -28.68 10.41 -3.38
CA LEU A 269 -27.44 9.65 -3.54
C LEU A 269 -26.17 10.50 -3.64
N THR A 270 -26.29 11.76 -4.07
CA THR A 270 -25.14 12.69 -4.13
C THR A 270 -24.65 13.16 -2.76
N ASN A 271 -25.37 12.83 -1.69
CA ASN A 271 -24.96 13.15 -0.32
C ASN A 271 -23.81 12.28 0.19
N ALA A 272 -23.48 11.21 -0.52
CA ALA A 272 -22.27 10.44 -0.29
C ALA A 272 -21.54 10.28 -1.63
N LYS A 273 -20.26 10.67 -1.66
CA LYS A 273 -19.38 10.47 -2.82
C LYS A 273 -18.08 9.84 -2.40
N LEU A 274 -17.55 8.93 -3.20
CA LEU A 274 -16.20 8.40 -3.06
C LEU A 274 -15.36 8.88 -4.24
N ASP A 275 -14.36 9.70 -3.96
CA ASP A 275 -13.49 10.32 -4.98
C ASP A 275 -14.28 11.01 -6.11
N GLY A 276 -15.35 11.70 -5.75
CA GLY A 276 -16.25 12.41 -6.67
C GLY A 276 -17.37 11.56 -7.28
N VAL A 277 -17.33 10.22 -7.18
CA VAL A 277 -18.37 9.32 -7.67
C VAL A 277 -19.50 9.24 -6.64
N ALA A 278 -20.73 9.60 -7.03
CA ALA A 278 -21.90 9.49 -6.15
C ALA A 278 -22.23 8.03 -5.83
N ALA A 279 -22.82 7.81 -4.66
CA ALA A 279 -23.33 6.50 -4.28
C ALA A 279 -24.39 6.02 -5.28
N THR A 280 -24.49 4.70 -5.48
CA THR A 280 -25.57 4.03 -6.19
C THR A 280 -26.68 3.59 -5.24
N ALA A 281 -26.36 3.42 -3.96
CA ALA A 281 -27.30 3.19 -2.88
C ALA A 281 -26.81 3.89 -1.60
N LEU A 282 -27.74 4.46 -0.82
CA LEU A 282 -27.44 5.13 0.45
C LEU A 282 -28.53 4.81 1.47
N THR A 283 -28.11 4.24 2.60
CA THR A 283 -28.94 3.91 3.76
C THR A 283 -28.30 4.53 5.01
N ALA A 284 -28.96 4.44 6.16
CA ALA A 284 -28.42 5.00 7.41
C ALA A 284 -27.12 4.33 7.88
N THR A 285 -26.79 3.14 7.39
CA THR A 285 -25.61 2.37 7.86
C THR A 285 -24.63 1.98 6.74
N LYS A 286 -24.99 2.26 5.49
CA LYS A 286 -24.23 1.80 4.33
C LYS A 286 -24.42 2.70 3.11
N ALA A 287 -23.33 2.97 2.40
CA ALA A 287 -23.32 3.52 1.05
C ALA A 287 -22.66 2.52 0.09
N THR A 288 -23.16 2.41 -1.14
CA THR A 288 -22.56 1.59 -2.20
C THR A 288 -22.10 2.50 -3.32
N PHE A 289 -20.92 2.27 -3.87
CA PHE A 289 -20.33 3.07 -4.94
C PHE A 289 -19.98 2.17 -6.13
N ALA A 290 -20.22 2.67 -7.33
CA ALA A 290 -19.63 2.07 -8.54
C ALA A 290 -18.11 2.22 -8.50
N LEU A 291 -17.39 1.24 -9.01
CA LEU A 291 -15.94 1.33 -9.11
C LEU A 291 -15.50 2.36 -10.16
N PRO A 292 -14.46 3.15 -9.87
CA PRO A 292 -13.82 3.98 -10.88
C PRO A 292 -13.04 3.10 -11.87
N ALA A 293 -12.97 3.55 -13.13
CA ALA A 293 -12.18 2.88 -14.16
C ALA A 293 -10.66 3.10 -13.99
N VAL A 294 -10.26 4.02 -13.11
CA VAL A 294 -8.88 4.44 -12.84
C VAL A 294 -8.49 4.16 -11.39
N ASN A 295 -7.19 4.04 -11.13
CA ASN A 295 -6.65 3.80 -9.79
C ASN A 295 -7.10 4.90 -8.81
N LEU A 296 -7.58 4.49 -7.64
CA LEU A 296 -7.84 5.38 -6.51
C LEU A 296 -6.56 5.56 -5.70
N ALA A 297 -6.05 6.79 -5.68
CA ALA A 297 -4.91 7.19 -4.87
C ALA A 297 -5.40 8.04 -3.69
N ALA A 298 -5.59 7.40 -2.55
CA ALA A 298 -6.13 7.99 -1.33
C ALA A 298 -7.46 8.73 -1.58
N GLY A 299 -8.38 8.03 -2.25
CA GLY A 299 -9.72 8.50 -2.59
C GLY A 299 -10.54 8.82 -1.34
N GLN A 300 -11.15 10.00 -1.31
CA GLN A 300 -11.79 10.52 -0.11
C GLN A 300 -13.29 10.23 -0.11
N LEU A 301 -13.83 9.96 1.07
CA LEU A 301 -15.27 9.97 1.30
C LEU A 301 -15.72 11.41 1.50
N VAL A 302 -16.71 11.84 0.74
CA VAL A 302 -17.34 13.16 0.86
C VAL A 302 -18.77 12.97 1.29
N LEU A 303 -19.14 13.53 2.44
CA LEU A 303 -20.50 13.50 2.94
C LEU A 303 -21.12 14.88 2.92
N THR A 304 -22.37 14.99 2.47
CA THR A 304 -23.14 16.23 2.42
C THR A 304 -24.36 16.13 3.34
N THR A 305 -24.44 17.03 4.30
CA THR A 305 -25.57 17.17 5.24
C THR A 305 -26.59 18.20 4.75
N ASP A 306 -27.84 18.09 5.20
CA ASP A 306 -28.86 19.12 5.00
C ASP A 306 -28.83 20.21 6.10
N GLY A 307 -27.94 20.06 7.10
CA GLY A 307 -27.82 20.96 8.23
C GLY A 307 -28.89 20.81 9.31
N THR A 308 -29.77 19.81 9.20
CA THR A 308 -30.89 19.62 10.12
C THR A 308 -30.62 18.53 11.17
N LYS A 309 -30.02 17.42 10.74
CA LYS A 309 -29.69 16.27 11.59
C LYS A 309 -28.31 16.41 12.23
N VAL A 310 -28.17 15.87 13.44
CA VAL A 310 -26.88 15.80 14.13
C VAL A 310 -26.02 14.73 13.45
N ILE A 311 -24.77 15.08 13.17
CA ILE A 311 -23.74 14.18 12.65
C ILE A 311 -23.02 13.54 13.83
N ASN A 312 -23.05 12.21 13.92
CA ASN A 312 -22.29 11.48 14.91
C ASN A 312 -20.87 11.19 14.43
N PRO A 313 -19.86 11.19 15.33
CA PRO A 313 -18.57 10.59 15.03
C PRO A 313 -18.73 9.15 14.55
N SER A 314 -17.97 8.76 13.54
CA SER A 314 -18.05 7.41 12.96
C SER A 314 -16.73 7.01 12.33
N SER A 315 -16.43 5.71 12.41
CA SER A 315 -15.43 5.05 11.58
C SER A 315 -16.12 4.42 10.39
N TYR A 316 -15.53 4.55 9.21
CA TYR A 316 -16.08 4.00 7.98
C TYR A 316 -15.13 2.92 7.43
N ASN A 317 -15.70 1.76 7.13
CA ASN A 317 -14.99 0.60 6.59
C ASN A 317 -15.39 0.38 5.13
N ALA A 318 -14.46 -0.08 4.30
CA ALA A 318 -14.71 -0.36 2.88
C ALA A 318 -14.57 -1.85 2.58
N LYS A 319 -15.47 -2.36 1.75
CA LYS A 319 -15.46 -3.73 1.22
C LYS A 319 -15.57 -3.69 -0.29
N LEU A 320 -14.71 -4.44 -0.97
CA LEU A 320 -14.81 -4.63 -2.41
C LEU A 320 -15.74 -5.83 -2.70
N VAL A 321 -16.86 -5.57 -3.36
CA VAL A 321 -17.82 -6.59 -3.76
C VAL A 321 -17.63 -6.87 -5.25
N LEU A 322 -17.08 -8.05 -5.55
CA LEU A 322 -16.84 -8.50 -6.92
C LEU A 322 -18.14 -8.91 -7.60
N ASP A 323 -18.34 -8.41 -8.81
CA ASP A 323 -19.40 -8.87 -9.71
C ASP A 323 -19.02 -10.20 -10.38
N ALA A 324 -20.00 -10.97 -10.84
CA ALA A 324 -19.76 -12.22 -11.56
C ALA A 324 -18.96 -12.01 -12.86
N ALA A 325 -19.08 -10.84 -13.50
CA ALA A 325 -18.34 -10.44 -14.68
C ALA A 325 -16.89 -10.04 -14.40
N ALA A 326 -16.51 -9.85 -13.12
CA ALA A 326 -15.13 -9.57 -12.76
C ALA A 326 -14.21 -10.73 -13.16
N GLN A 327 -13.01 -10.39 -13.66
CA GLN A 327 -12.00 -11.40 -13.93
C GLN A 327 -11.46 -11.99 -12.63
N LEU A 328 -11.18 -11.13 -11.64
CA LEU A 328 -10.73 -11.57 -10.33
C LEU A 328 -11.81 -12.41 -9.64
N LYS A 329 -11.40 -13.53 -9.03
CA LYS A 329 -12.31 -14.48 -8.38
C LYS A 329 -12.30 -14.40 -6.86
N THR A 330 -11.33 -13.70 -6.30
CA THR A 330 -11.18 -13.51 -4.86
C THR A 330 -11.04 -12.03 -4.55
N ALA A 331 -11.91 -11.52 -3.68
CA ALA A 331 -11.78 -10.16 -3.17
C ALA A 331 -10.58 -10.07 -2.20
N PRO A 332 -9.92 -8.92 -2.11
CA PRO A 332 -8.96 -8.64 -1.05
C PRO A 332 -9.67 -8.57 0.30
N ALA A 333 -8.90 -8.48 1.39
CA ALA A 333 -9.45 -8.25 2.71
C ALA A 333 -10.18 -6.89 2.79
N ASP A 334 -11.21 -6.82 3.63
CA ASP A 334 -11.92 -5.58 3.93
C ASP A 334 -11.00 -4.56 4.59
N VAL A 335 -11.21 -3.28 4.30
CA VAL A 335 -10.42 -2.17 4.82
C VAL A 335 -11.16 -1.51 5.96
N ALA A 336 -10.66 -1.70 7.18
CA ALA A 336 -11.21 -1.05 8.37
C ALA A 336 -10.73 0.41 8.49
N GLY A 337 -11.64 1.31 8.87
CA GLY A 337 -11.34 2.68 9.28
C GLY A 337 -10.58 3.52 8.24
N PHE A 338 -10.84 3.33 6.94
CA PHE A 338 -10.19 4.14 5.89
C PHE A 338 -10.61 5.62 5.92
N ALA A 339 -11.75 5.91 6.58
CA ALA A 339 -12.22 7.25 6.83
C ALA A 339 -12.77 7.32 8.26
N ASN A 340 -12.34 8.31 9.03
CA ASN A 340 -12.77 8.51 10.41
C ASN A 340 -13.22 9.95 10.58
N LEU A 341 -14.43 10.14 11.08
CA LEU A 341 -15.03 11.45 11.28
C LEU A 341 -15.21 11.70 12.77
N ALA A 342 -14.79 12.87 13.24
CA ALA A 342 -14.82 13.28 14.64
C ALA A 342 -15.27 14.74 14.78
N LYS A 343 -15.66 15.12 16.00
CA LYS A 343 -16.00 16.49 16.38
C LYS A 343 -14.77 17.39 16.40
N ASN A 344 -14.92 18.64 16.00
CA ASN A 344 -13.91 19.70 16.10
C ASN A 344 -13.82 20.31 17.52
N GLY A 345 -14.16 19.52 18.53
CA GLY A 345 -14.11 19.97 19.91
C GLY A 345 -12.67 20.16 20.41
N ALA A 346 -12.53 21.02 21.41
CA ALA A 346 -11.27 21.39 22.02
C ALA A 346 -10.66 20.23 22.80
N SER A 347 -9.33 20.15 22.72
CA SER A 347 -8.49 19.29 23.55
C SER A 347 -7.44 20.17 24.21
N GLU A 348 -7.27 20.03 25.50
CA GLU A 348 -6.27 20.77 26.28
C GLU A 348 -5.45 19.81 27.13
N ASP A 349 -4.13 19.92 27.06
CA ASP A 349 -3.21 19.12 27.88
C ASP A 349 -3.02 19.77 29.25
N VAL A 350 -3.00 18.95 30.30
CA VAL A 350 -2.61 19.42 31.64
C VAL A 350 -1.10 19.24 31.79
N VAL A 351 -0.38 20.35 31.67
CA VAL A 351 1.09 20.42 31.58
C VAL A 351 1.80 19.83 32.81
N ILE A 352 1.23 19.99 34.00
CA ILE A 352 1.82 19.48 35.25
C ILE A 352 0.77 18.72 36.05
N THR A 353 1.05 17.44 36.26
CA THR A 353 0.23 16.51 37.02
C THR A 353 1.20 15.68 37.86
N MET A 354 1.28 16.01 39.15
CA MET A 354 2.14 15.28 40.09
C MET A 354 1.46 13.97 40.49
N LYS A 355 2.24 13.08 41.11
CA LYS A 355 1.74 11.81 41.65
C LYS A 355 0.50 12.06 42.54
N PRO A 356 -0.59 11.29 42.38
CA PRO A 356 -1.79 11.47 43.20
C PRO A 356 -1.48 11.37 44.70
N LYS A 357 -2.02 12.29 45.52
CA LYS A 357 -1.79 12.27 46.98
C LYS A 357 -2.27 10.95 47.60
N SER A 358 -3.41 10.43 47.13
CA SER A 358 -3.94 9.10 47.50
C SER A 358 -2.98 7.93 47.23
N SER A 359 -1.99 8.12 46.36
CA SER A 359 -1.00 7.10 45.98
C SER A 359 0.40 7.41 46.52
N GLY A 360 0.52 8.32 47.49
CA GLY A 360 1.80 8.71 48.10
C GLY A 360 2.52 9.84 47.37
N GLY A 361 1.77 10.75 46.73
CA GLY A 361 2.27 12.06 46.31
C GLY A 361 2.39 13.04 47.49
N PHE A 362 3.30 14.01 47.39
CA PHE A 362 3.58 14.96 48.46
C PHE A 362 2.56 16.11 48.53
N TYR A 363 2.12 16.64 47.40
CA TYR A 363 1.25 17.82 47.33
C TYR A 363 -0.13 17.48 46.74
N GLU A 364 -1.17 18.20 47.19
CA GLU A 364 -2.48 18.12 46.55
C GLU A 364 -2.43 18.88 45.22
N ASN A 365 -2.91 18.23 44.17
CA ASN A 365 -2.98 18.78 42.83
C ASN A 365 -4.44 18.81 42.42
N VAL A 366 -4.91 19.98 42.02
CA VAL A 366 -6.30 20.15 41.57
C VAL A 366 -6.32 20.71 40.16
N VAL A 367 -7.30 20.23 39.40
CA VAL A 367 -7.59 20.68 38.05
C VAL A 367 -8.92 21.40 38.06
N ARG A 368 -8.99 22.53 37.37
CA ARG A 368 -10.24 23.22 37.07
C ARG A 368 -10.40 23.34 35.57
N ILE A 369 -11.54 22.87 35.06
CA ILE A 369 -11.87 22.91 33.63
C ILE A 369 -12.94 23.98 33.44
N THR A 370 -12.73 24.87 32.48
CA THR A 370 -13.62 25.99 32.18
C THR A 370 -14.06 25.97 30.73
N ASN A 371 -15.37 26.05 30.51
CA ASN A 371 -15.98 26.32 29.22
C ASN A 371 -16.12 27.83 29.03
N LYS A 372 -15.25 28.43 28.21
CA LYS A 372 -15.31 29.86 27.88
C LYS A 372 -16.33 30.16 26.78
N SER A 373 -16.92 29.14 26.15
CA SER A 373 -17.86 29.30 25.05
C SER A 373 -19.28 29.58 25.53
N ALA A 374 -20.11 30.03 24.58
CA ALA A 374 -21.56 30.18 24.76
C ALA A 374 -22.34 28.85 24.55
N ILE A 375 -21.65 27.72 24.32
CA ILE A 375 -22.25 26.43 23.99
C ILE A 375 -21.87 25.43 25.07
N GLU A 376 -22.85 24.72 25.63
CA GLU A 376 -22.53 23.62 26.56
C GLU A 376 -21.87 22.45 25.82
N GLY A 377 -20.97 21.74 26.49
CA GLY A 377 -20.31 20.60 25.87
C GLY A 377 -19.88 19.54 26.86
N ASP A 378 -19.87 18.30 26.41
CA ASP A 378 -19.40 17.17 27.19
C ASP A 378 -17.88 17.23 27.33
N VAL A 379 -17.38 16.80 28.48
CA VAL A 379 -15.96 16.78 28.82
C VAL A 379 -15.57 15.38 29.27
N SER A 380 -14.46 14.89 28.73
CA SER A 380 -13.82 13.64 29.11
C SER A 380 -12.33 13.87 29.37
N ILE A 381 -11.74 13.09 30.26
CA ILE A 381 -10.34 13.19 30.64
C ILE A 381 -9.66 11.87 30.30
N THR A 382 -8.67 11.91 29.41
CA THR A 382 -7.78 10.79 29.16
C THR A 382 -6.58 10.89 30.10
N VAL A 383 -6.42 9.90 30.96
CA VAL A 383 -5.30 9.75 31.90
C VAL A 383 -4.25 8.84 31.27
N ILE A 384 -3.00 9.31 31.25
CA ILE A 384 -1.85 8.60 30.69
C ILE A 384 -0.79 8.43 31.77
N ASN A 385 -0.39 7.21 32.08
CA ASN A 385 0.66 6.95 33.08
C ASN A 385 2.08 7.10 32.51
N ASP A 386 3.11 6.93 33.34
CA ASP A 386 4.52 6.96 32.93
C ASP A 386 4.88 5.85 31.92
N ALA A 387 4.17 4.72 31.92
CA ALA A 387 4.35 3.63 30.97
C ALA A 387 3.66 3.88 29.61
N GLY A 388 2.88 4.95 29.48
CA GLY A 388 2.14 5.30 28.27
C GLY A 388 0.79 4.58 28.12
N GLU A 389 0.37 3.81 29.12
CA GLU A 389 -0.98 3.23 29.18
C GLU A 389 -2.02 4.34 29.36
N ARG A 390 -3.22 4.13 28.83
CA ARG A 390 -4.27 5.14 28.76
C ARG A 390 -5.59 4.62 29.30
N ALA A 391 -6.29 5.46 30.03
CA ALA A 391 -7.68 5.24 30.43
C ALA A 391 -8.46 6.56 30.29
N THR A 392 -9.69 6.50 29.77
CA THR A 392 -10.54 7.69 29.60
C THR A 392 -11.72 7.60 30.55
N VAL A 393 -12.05 8.73 31.18
CA VAL A 393 -13.18 8.87 32.10
C VAL A 393 -14.01 10.09 31.74
N ASN A 394 -15.33 10.02 31.84
CA ASN A 394 -16.17 11.19 31.63
C ASN A 394 -16.17 12.08 32.87
N LEU A 395 -16.37 13.39 32.69
CA LEU A 395 -16.37 14.34 33.81
C LEU A 395 -17.37 13.95 34.90
N GLY A 396 -18.57 13.47 34.54
CA GLY A 396 -19.62 13.07 35.50
C GLY A 396 -19.32 11.81 36.31
N ASP A 397 -18.33 11.00 35.89
CA ASP A 397 -17.93 9.78 36.60
C ASP A 397 -16.88 10.07 37.69
N ILE A 398 -16.38 11.31 37.77
CA ILE A 398 -15.39 11.73 38.76
C ILE A 398 -16.09 12.24 40.01
N ALA A 399 -15.60 11.84 41.19
CA ALA A 399 -16.16 12.26 42.47
C ALA A 399 -16.28 13.80 42.57
N GLY A 400 -17.43 14.28 43.05
CA GLY A 400 -17.71 15.71 43.17
C GLY A 400 -18.24 16.38 41.89
N GLN A 401 -18.34 15.65 40.78
CA GLN A 401 -19.03 16.08 39.57
C GLN A 401 -20.36 15.34 39.42
N THR A 402 -21.38 16.02 38.89
CA THR A 402 -22.74 15.46 38.76
C THR A 402 -23.19 15.29 37.31
N THR A 403 -22.40 15.81 36.36
CA THR A 403 -22.70 15.76 34.92
C THR A 403 -21.39 15.77 34.13
N SER A 404 -21.40 15.10 32.98
CA SER A 404 -20.31 15.16 32.01
C SER A 404 -20.36 16.42 31.13
N THR A 405 -21.51 17.10 31.10
CA THR A 405 -21.73 18.31 30.31
C THR A 405 -21.41 19.57 31.12
N LEU A 406 -20.46 20.36 30.64
CA LEU A 406 -20.13 21.66 31.21
C LEU A 406 -20.94 22.77 30.52
N LYS A 407 -21.78 23.46 31.29
CA LYS A 407 -22.65 24.54 30.79
C LYS A 407 -21.83 25.68 30.16
N ALA A 408 -22.46 26.43 29.27
CA ALA A 408 -21.89 27.63 28.67
C ALA A 408 -21.37 28.61 29.75
N GLY A 409 -20.14 29.08 29.61
CA GLY A 409 -19.49 29.98 30.58
C GLY A 409 -19.17 29.37 31.95
N ALA A 410 -19.42 28.08 32.18
CA ALA A 410 -19.24 27.44 33.48
C ALA A 410 -17.83 26.86 33.66
N SER A 411 -17.46 26.64 34.92
CA SER A 411 -16.28 25.85 35.29
C SER A 411 -16.68 24.72 36.23
N THR A 412 -15.88 23.66 36.23
CA THR A 412 -15.96 22.62 37.26
C THR A 412 -15.64 23.22 38.64
N THR A 413 -16.06 22.52 39.69
CA THR A 413 -15.38 22.63 40.99
C THR A 413 -13.92 22.16 40.84
N GLN A 414 -13.08 22.43 41.83
CA GLN A 414 -11.71 21.91 41.83
C GLN A 414 -11.76 20.38 41.92
N ILE A 415 -11.19 19.71 40.93
CA ILE A 415 -11.14 18.25 40.85
C ILE A 415 -9.75 17.80 41.29
N THR A 416 -9.65 16.94 42.30
CA THR A 416 -8.33 16.44 42.70
C THR A 416 -7.79 15.42 41.68
N ILE A 417 -6.47 15.39 41.50
CA ILE A 417 -5.82 14.33 40.71
C ILE A 417 -6.08 12.94 41.33
N SER A 418 -6.26 12.88 42.65
CA SER A 418 -6.62 11.66 43.37
C SER A 418 -7.99 11.12 42.93
N ASP A 419 -9.00 11.99 42.78
CA ASP A 419 -10.34 11.61 42.33
C ASP A 419 -10.35 11.21 40.86
N ILE A 420 -9.60 11.91 40.00
CA ILE A 420 -9.43 11.55 38.59
C ILE A 420 -8.80 10.14 38.47
N TYR A 421 -7.75 9.87 39.24
CA TYR A 421 -7.09 8.56 39.25
C TYR A 421 -8.00 7.45 39.80
N ALA A 422 -8.76 7.73 40.86
CA ALA A 422 -9.71 6.77 41.41
C ALA A 422 -10.82 6.40 40.42
N ALA A 423 -11.19 7.33 39.54
CA ALA A 423 -12.20 7.11 38.50
C ALA A 423 -11.68 6.26 37.30
N VAL A 424 -10.38 5.91 37.27
CA VAL A 424 -9.77 5.02 36.28
C VAL A 424 -9.10 3.78 36.93
N PRO A 425 -9.86 2.89 37.60
CA PRO A 425 -9.32 1.85 38.48
C PRO A 425 -8.45 0.77 37.80
N GLY A 426 -8.37 0.75 36.46
CA GLY A 426 -7.55 -0.18 35.69
C GLY A 426 -6.17 0.34 35.30
N LEU A 427 -5.84 1.61 35.60
CA LEU A 427 -4.58 2.22 35.20
C LEU A 427 -3.52 2.05 36.31
N ALA A 428 -2.46 1.30 36.05
CA ALA A 428 -1.40 1.11 37.04
C ALA A 428 -0.49 2.35 37.15
N LEU A 429 -0.05 2.71 38.36
CA LEU A 429 1.02 3.70 38.53
C LEU A 429 2.38 3.01 38.39
N ALA A 430 3.01 3.21 37.24
CA ALA A 430 4.39 2.81 36.98
C ALA A 430 5.38 3.99 37.21
N GLY A 431 6.67 3.69 37.33
CA GLY A 431 7.73 4.70 37.32
C GLY A 431 7.66 5.71 38.48
N GLN A 432 7.66 7.01 38.15
CA GLN A 432 7.56 8.08 39.14
C GLN A 432 6.11 8.32 39.60
N GLY A 433 5.15 7.59 39.02
CA GLY A 433 3.73 7.70 39.31
C GLY A 433 3.13 9.02 38.81
N LYS A 434 3.76 9.67 37.82
CA LYS A 434 3.21 10.88 37.21
C LYS A 434 2.07 10.49 36.30
N LEU A 435 1.08 11.38 36.22
CA LEU A 435 0.01 11.27 35.25
C LEU A 435 0.18 12.40 34.22
N ARG A 436 -0.30 12.16 33.02
CA ARG A 436 -0.53 13.19 31.99
C ARG A 436 -2.01 13.15 31.69
N LEU A 437 -2.66 14.31 31.73
CA LEU A 437 -4.09 14.41 31.45
C LEU A 437 -4.29 15.14 30.14
N VAL A 438 -5.14 14.58 29.28
CA VAL A 438 -5.65 15.23 28.09
C VAL A 438 -7.14 15.42 28.30
N VAL A 439 -7.59 16.67 28.36
CA VAL A 439 -9.01 16.99 28.52
C VAL A 439 -9.59 17.21 27.14
N ASP A 440 -10.41 16.26 26.68
CA ASP A 440 -11.15 16.35 25.44
C ASP A 440 -12.57 16.82 25.72
N SER A 441 -13.13 17.64 24.82
CA SER A 441 -14.48 18.15 24.97
C SER A 441 -15.22 18.29 23.64
N THR A 442 -16.54 18.45 23.71
CA THR A 442 -17.34 18.95 22.58
C THR A 442 -17.52 20.48 22.61
N ILE A 443 -16.70 21.19 23.38
CA ILE A 443 -16.66 22.66 23.42
C ILE A 443 -15.83 23.13 22.22
N PRO A 444 -16.17 24.25 21.55
CA PRO A 444 -15.38 24.75 20.42
C PRO A 444 -13.88 24.91 20.72
N GLU A 445 -13.04 24.64 19.73
CA GLU A 445 -11.58 24.80 19.81
C GLU A 445 -11.17 26.19 20.34
N GLY A 446 -10.17 26.24 21.23
CA GLY A 446 -9.70 27.47 21.88
C GLY A 446 -10.65 28.05 22.95
N GLN A 447 -11.82 27.43 23.19
CA GLN A 447 -12.77 27.85 24.22
C GLN A 447 -12.81 26.92 25.43
N LEU A 448 -12.04 25.83 25.42
CA LEU A 448 -11.75 25.06 26.62
C LEU A 448 -10.53 25.66 27.31
N SER A 449 -10.53 25.68 28.63
CA SER A 449 -9.38 26.10 29.41
C SER A 449 -9.23 25.21 30.61
N VAL A 450 -8.03 24.65 30.77
CA VAL A 450 -7.69 23.81 31.89
C VAL A 450 -6.63 24.51 32.72
N GLN A 451 -6.84 24.55 34.03
CA GLN A 451 -5.91 25.13 34.99
C GLN A 451 -5.47 24.04 35.96
N SER A 452 -4.16 23.87 36.14
CA SER A 452 -3.59 23.03 37.18
C SER A 452 -3.10 23.91 38.33
N LEU A 453 -3.48 23.56 39.55
CA LEU A 453 -3.07 24.25 40.76
C LEU A 453 -2.46 23.24 41.74
N VAL A 454 -1.32 23.62 42.32
CA VAL A 454 -0.71 22.88 43.42
C VAL A 454 -0.97 23.64 44.71
N VAL A 455 -1.53 22.94 45.70
CA VAL A 455 -1.85 23.49 47.01
C VAL A 455 -0.82 22.99 48.01
N SER A 456 -0.21 23.92 48.77
CA SER A 456 0.70 23.56 49.86
C SER A 456 -0.04 22.81 50.97
N ASP A 457 0.68 21.96 51.72
CA ASP A 457 0.06 21.14 52.78
C ASP A 457 -0.53 21.96 53.94
N ASP A 458 -0.09 23.20 54.13
CA ASP A 458 -0.62 24.14 55.12
C ASP A 458 -1.79 24.99 54.57
N GLY A 459 -2.18 24.80 53.31
CA GLY A 459 -3.24 25.54 52.62
C GLY A 459 -2.99 27.04 52.45
N SER A 460 -1.78 27.52 52.78
CA SER A 460 -1.45 28.94 52.81
C SER A 460 -0.89 29.46 51.48
N THR A 461 -0.38 28.55 50.65
CA THR A 461 0.32 28.89 49.40
C THR A 461 -0.30 28.17 48.21
N LEU A 462 -0.68 28.95 47.19
CA LEU A 462 -1.25 28.46 45.95
C LEU A 462 -0.28 28.80 44.81
N SER A 463 0.18 27.79 44.07
CA SER A 463 0.97 28.00 42.86
C SER A 463 0.17 27.59 41.63
N ARG A 464 0.05 28.51 40.67
CA ARG A 464 -0.58 28.29 39.37
C ARG A 464 0.51 28.07 38.33
N PHE A 465 0.32 27.05 37.51
CA PHE A 465 1.15 26.81 36.34
C PHE A 465 0.30 27.13 35.10
N GLU A 466 0.78 28.05 34.27
CA GLU A 466 0.18 28.41 32.97
C GLU A 466 0.84 27.64 31.83
#